data_AF-H2ST42-F1
#
_entry.id   AF-H2ST42-F1
#
_cell.length_a   1.000
_cell.length_b   1.000
_cell.length_c   1.000
_cell.angle_alpha   90.00
_cell.angle_beta   90.00
_cell.angle_gamma   90.00
#
_symmetry.space_group_name_H-M   'P 1'
#
loop_
_entity.id
_entity.type
_entity.pdbx_description
1 polymer ?
#
loop_
_entity_poly.entity_id
_entity_poly.type
_entity_poly.pdbx_seq_one_letter_code
_entity_poly.pdbx_strand_id
1 'polypeptide(L)'
;MYLNREEGGSKGSVSLSVFLVSLAVTVCAVWLVALCGVCGWCQRKLGKRNKPGVEAADTPDSARARGEKKAIKGNKPANSPKGQPPDADGHSSVTDLANSLTGDMVMLSPGSEDDDGEGPISEKLGRIQFSIGYSFQNTTLTVKVLRGQELPAKDFSGTSDPFVKIYLLPDKKHKLETKVKRKNLNPHWNETFLFEGFPYEKVRERTLYLQVLDYDRFSRNDPIGEVSIPLNKVELGQIKTFWKELKPCSDGSGRRGDLLVSLCYNPTANTITVNIIKARNLKAMDIGGTSDPYVKVWLMHKDKRVEKKKTVTMKRCLNPVFNESFPFDVPAHVLRETTIIITVMDKDRLSRNDVIGKIYLSWKSGPGEVKHWKDMLARPRTNVAQWHALKA
;
A
#
# COMPACT_ATOMS: atom_id res chain seq x y z
N MET A 1 31.08 -77.76 24.62
CA MET A 1 30.42 -77.71 23.30
C MET A 1 29.90 -76.30 23.09
N TYR A 2 30.50 -75.52 22.18
CA TYR A 2 29.85 -74.48 21.40
C TYR A 2 30.74 -74.25 20.16
N LEU A 3 30.12 -74.06 19.00
CA LEU A 3 30.76 -73.99 17.68
C LEU A 3 30.34 -72.70 16.98
N ASN A 4 31.16 -72.29 16.00
CA ASN A 4 30.79 -71.42 14.86
C ASN A 4 30.57 -69.91 15.15
N ARG A 5 30.82 -68.99 14.20
CA ARG A 5 31.55 -69.05 12.90
C ARG A 5 31.77 -67.62 12.36
N GLU A 6 32.65 -67.50 11.37
CA GLU A 6 33.12 -66.29 10.68
C GLU A 6 32.05 -65.44 9.97
N GLU A 7 32.51 -64.27 9.51
CA GLU A 7 31.80 -63.19 8.83
C GLU A 7 31.08 -63.59 7.52
N GLY A 8 30.01 -62.86 7.20
CA GLY A 8 29.34 -62.90 5.90
C GLY A 8 28.52 -61.64 5.67
N GLY A 9 28.99 -60.73 4.81
CA GLY A 9 28.41 -59.41 4.62
C GLY A 9 27.08 -59.40 3.85
N SER A 10 26.11 -58.61 4.31
CA SER A 10 24.85 -58.36 3.61
C SER A 10 24.88 -57.04 2.81
N LYS A 11 24.81 -57.16 1.48
CA LYS A 11 24.51 -56.03 0.58
C LYS A 11 23.00 -55.89 0.43
N GLY A 12 22.46 -54.68 0.64
CA GLY A 12 21.16 -54.30 0.07
C GLY A 12 20.19 -53.54 0.97
N SER A 13 20.39 -52.25 1.19
CA SER A 13 19.35 -51.35 1.72
C SER A 13 19.39 -49.90 1.17
N VAL A 14 20.21 -49.63 0.14
CA VAL A 14 20.38 -48.29 -0.44
C VAL A 14 19.48 -48.07 -1.68
N SER A 15 18.67 -49.05 -2.05
CA SER A 15 17.89 -49.04 -3.30
C SER A 15 16.60 -48.20 -3.19
N LEU A 16 15.69 -48.57 -2.27
CA LEU A 16 14.34 -47.97 -2.22
C LEU A 16 14.32 -46.46 -1.96
N SER A 17 15.17 -45.95 -1.06
CA SER A 17 15.20 -44.53 -0.73
C SER A 17 15.64 -43.65 -1.91
N VAL A 18 16.64 -44.11 -2.68
CA VAL A 18 17.11 -43.41 -3.88
C VAL A 18 16.05 -43.46 -5.00
N PHE A 19 15.38 -44.61 -5.18
CA PHE A 19 14.28 -44.71 -6.15
C PHE A 19 13.09 -43.83 -5.78
N LEU A 20 12.70 -43.74 -4.50
CA LEU A 20 11.60 -42.87 -4.05
C LEU A 20 11.92 -41.38 -4.22
N VAL A 21 13.15 -40.95 -3.92
CA VAL A 21 13.57 -39.56 -4.14
C VAL A 21 13.64 -39.24 -5.64
N SER A 22 14.14 -40.16 -6.47
CA SER A 22 14.18 -40.01 -7.94
C SER A 22 12.76 -39.92 -8.53
N LEU A 23 11.82 -40.74 -8.06
CA LEU A 23 10.42 -40.70 -8.47
C LEU A 23 9.75 -39.37 -8.06
N ALA A 24 10.00 -38.90 -6.84
CA ALA A 24 9.47 -37.61 -6.38
C ALA A 24 10.00 -36.42 -7.21
N VAL A 25 11.31 -36.40 -7.50
CA VAL A 25 11.94 -35.34 -8.31
C VAL A 25 11.43 -35.37 -9.76
N THR A 26 11.29 -36.54 -10.37
CA THR A 26 10.77 -36.67 -11.75
C THR A 26 9.30 -36.29 -11.84
N VAL A 27 8.45 -36.69 -10.90
CA VAL A 27 7.04 -36.25 -10.82
C VAL A 27 6.96 -34.72 -10.64
N CYS A 28 7.75 -34.12 -9.74
CA CYS A 28 7.80 -32.66 -9.59
C CYS A 28 8.25 -31.95 -10.87
N ALA A 29 9.26 -32.46 -11.58
CA ALA A 29 9.72 -31.89 -12.84
C ALA A 29 8.65 -31.94 -13.94
N VAL A 30 7.94 -33.07 -14.08
CA VAL A 30 6.84 -33.22 -15.05
C VAL A 30 5.69 -32.25 -14.74
N TRP A 31 5.31 -32.10 -13.46
CA TRP A 31 4.29 -31.14 -13.05
C TRP A 31 4.71 -29.68 -13.28
N LEU A 32 5.98 -29.33 -13.05
CA LEU A 32 6.51 -28.00 -13.34
C LEU A 32 6.50 -27.69 -14.85
N VAL A 33 6.90 -28.64 -15.70
CA VAL A 33 6.85 -28.49 -17.16
C VAL A 33 5.40 -28.36 -17.65
N ALA A 34 4.47 -29.15 -17.09
CA ALA A 34 3.04 -29.04 -17.41
C ALA A 34 2.47 -27.67 -17.01
N LEU A 35 2.76 -27.18 -15.79
CA LEU A 35 2.33 -25.86 -15.32
C LEU A 35 2.91 -24.71 -16.17
N CYS A 36 4.19 -24.78 -16.53
CA CYS A 36 4.81 -23.82 -17.43
C CYS A 36 4.21 -23.87 -18.85
N GLY A 37 3.91 -25.07 -19.36
CA GLY A 37 3.25 -25.27 -20.65
C GLY A 37 1.83 -24.68 -20.69
N VAL A 38 1.03 -24.91 -19.64
CA VAL A 38 -0.30 -24.31 -19.48
C VAL A 38 -0.19 -22.78 -19.36
N CYS A 39 0.78 -22.26 -18.60
CA CYS A 39 1.00 -20.82 -18.49
C CYS A 39 1.36 -20.19 -19.85
N GLY A 40 2.27 -20.80 -20.61
CA GLY A 40 2.64 -20.36 -21.96
C GLY A 40 1.50 -20.47 -22.98
N TRP A 41 0.64 -21.49 -22.87
CA TRP A 41 -0.55 -21.63 -23.72
C TRP A 41 -1.60 -20.56 -23.40
N CYS A 42 -1.85 -20.28 -22.11
CA CYS A 42 -2.70 -19.18 -21.67
C CYS A 42 -2.17 -17.81 -22.13
N GLN A 43 -0.86 -17.56 -22.02
CA GLN A 43 -0.25 -16.32 -22.53
C GLN A 43 -0.40 -16.18 -24.06
N ARG A 44 -0.22 -17.26 -24.83
CA ARG A 44 -0.44 -17.25 -26.29
C ARG A 44 -1.91 -17.04 -26.67
N LYS A 45 -2.86 -17.52 -25.87
CA LYS A 45 -4.31 -17.36 -26.10
C LYS A 45 -4.84 -15.98 -25.69
N LEU A 46 -4.22 -15.34 -24.70
CA LEU A 46 -4.52 -13.97 -24.26
C LEU A 46 -3.78 -12.88 -25.07
N GLY A 47 -2.62 -13.20 -25.66
CA GLY A 47 -1.80 -12.27 -26.46
C GLY A 47 -2.31 -11.96 -27.87
N LYS A 48 -3.49 -12.46 -28.28
CA LYS A 48 -4.11 -12.21 -29.60
C LYS A 48 -5.36 -11.31 -29.52
N ARG A 49 -5.22 -10.14 -28.91
CA ARG A 49 -6.07 -8.96 -29.18
C ARG A 49 -5.26 -7.69 -28.92
N ASN A 50 -5.33 -6.75 -29.85
CA ASN A 50 -4.60 -5.47 -29.93
C ASN A 50 -3.08 -5.55 -30.22
N LYS A 51 -2.74 -5.54 -31.51
CA LYS A 51 -1.61 -4.75 -32.03
C LYS A 51 -2.17 -3.56 -32.81
N PRO A 52 -1.93 -2.31 -32.42
CA PRO A 52 -1.78 -1.21 -33.37
C PRO A 52 -0.35 -1.24 -33.91
N GLY A 53 -0.18 -1.36 -35.24
CA GLY A 53 1.12 -1.29 -35.88
C GLY A 53 1.45 0.15 -36.27
N VAL A 54 2.61 0.66 -35.83
CA VAL A 54 3.23 1.89 -36.33
C VAL A 54 4.74 1.66 -36.38
N GLU A 55 5.32 1.75 -37.57
CA GLU A 55 6.74 1.89 -37.96
C GLU A 55 6.78 1.70 -39.49
N ALA A 56 7.63 2.33 -40.29
CA ALA A 56 8.50 3.50 -40.09
C ALA A 56 8.72 4.17 -41.48
N ALA A 57 9.56 5.19 -41.56
CA ALA A 57 9.85 5.91 -42.81
C ALA A 57 10.79 5.15 -43.76
N ASP A 58 10.64 5.38 -45.07
CA ASP A 58 11.67 5.16 -46.10
C ASP A 58 11.52 6.18 -47.26
N THR A 59 12.66 6.62 -47.80
CA THR A 59 12.88 7.43 -49.03
C THR A 59 14.27 7.05 -49.57
N PRO A 60 14.66 7.32 -50.85
CA PRO A 60 14.09 8.22 -51.88
C PRO A 60 13.64 7.43 -53.16
N ASP A 61 13.58 7.89 -54.42
CA ASP A 61 13.97 9.16 -55.08
C ASP A 61 13.20 9.42 -56.41
N SER A 62 13.41 10.62 -56.97
CA SER A 62 13.45 10.99 -58.41
C SER A 62 12.25 10.70 -59.34
N ALA A 63 11.53 11.77 -59.74
CA ALA A 63 11.24 12.08 -61.16
C ALA A 63 10.55 13.46 -61.40
N ARG A 64 11.36 14.43 -61.87
CA ARG A 64 11.10 15.57 -62.81
C ARG A 64 9.66 16.05 -63.21
N ALA A 65 9.60 17.40 -63.34
CA ALA A 65 8.89 18.21 -64.37
C ALA A 65 7.35 18.44 -64.25
N ARG A 66 6.73 19.56 -64.74
CA ARG A 66 7.16 20.92 -65.20
C ARG A 66 5.91 21.78 -65.55
N GLY A 67 5.94 23.11 -65.35
CA GLY A 67 4.97 24.11 -65.87
C GLY A 67 4.05 24.73 -64.79
N GLU A 68 3.93 26.05 -64.59
CA GLU A 68 3.47 27.15 -65.50
C GLU A 68 2.01 26.96 -65.99
N LYS A 69 1.06 27.93 -65.97
CA LYS A 69 1.14 29.41 -65.92
C LYS A 69 -0.17 30.09 -65.43
N LYS A 70 -0.09 31.42 -65.28
CA LYS A 70 -1.06 32.44 -64.80
C LYS A 70 -2.50 32.47 -65.40
N ALA A 71 -3.49 32.68 -64.51
CA ALA A 71 -4.52 33.73 -64.42
C ALA A 71 -5.26 34.34 -65.66
N ILE A 72 -6.57 34.70 -65.49
CA ILE A 72 -7.18 36.07 -65.59
C ILE A 72 -8.74 36.02 -65.73
N LYS A 73 -9.47 36.86 -64.96
CA LYS A 73 -10.88 37.40 -65.09
C LYS A 73 -12.05 36.45 -65.47
N GLY A 74 -13.31 36.64 -65.05
CA GLY A 74 -13.96 37.64 -64.19
C GLY A 74 -15.29 38.14 -64.78
N ASN A 75 -16.37 38.20 -63.99
CA ASN A 75 -17.49 39.17 -64.16
C ASN A 75 -18.52 39.16 -63.00
N LYS A 76 -19.10 40.34 -62.75
CA LYS A 76 -20.27 40.71 -61.91
C LYS A 76 -21.16 41.61 -62.81
N PRO A 77 -22.50 41.73 -62.64
CA PRO A 77 -23.14 42.55 -61.57
C PRO A 77 -24.35 41.84 -60.91
N ALA A 78 -24.71 42.03 -59.63
CA ALA A 78 -25.16 43.21 -58.86
C ALA A 78 -26.68 43.47 -58.88
N ASN A 79 -27.34 43.33 -57.72
CA ASN A 79 -28.31 44.31 -57.19
C ASN A 79 -28.70 44.03 -55.72
N SER A 80 -29.05 45.09 -55.00
CA SER A 80 -29.66 45.07 -53.65
C SER A 80 -30.57 46.30 -53.52
N PRO A 81 -31.50 46.34 -52.56
CA PRO A 81 -31.40 47.44 -51.58
C PRO A 81 -31.79 47.12 -50.12
N LYS A 82 -30.97 47.65 -49.21
CA LYS A 82 -31.21 48.22 -47.86
C LYS A 82 -32.38 47.76 -46.96
N GLY A 83 -32.01 47.43 -45.71
CA GLY A 83 -32.79 47.57 -44.46
C GLY A 83 -31.88 47.32 -43.23
N GLN A 84 -31.99 48.11 -42.14
CA GLN A 84 -31.09 48.12 -40.97
C GLN A 84 -31.73 48.93 -39.81
N PRO A 85 -31.31 48.81 -38.51
CA PRO A 85 -31.22 47.65 -37.59
C PRO A 85 -32.25 47.82 -36.41
N PRO A 86 -32.14 47.26 -35.17
CA PRO A 86 -31.04 47.39 -34.17
C PRO A 86 -30.57 46.10 -33.44
N ASP A 87 -29.35 46.17 -32.86
CA ASP A 87 -28.84 45.74 -31.53
C ASP A 87 -29.32 44.41 -30.84
N ALA A 88 -28.56 43.65 -30.03
CA ALA A 88 -27.23 43.83 -29.39
C ALA A 88 -26.53 42.49 -29.07
N ASP A 89 -25.22 42.56 -28.80
CA ASP A 89 -24.30 41.70 -28.02
C ASP A 89 -24.60 40.22 -27.68
N GLY A 90 -23.57 39.37 -27.90
CA GLY A 90 -23.58 37.94 -27.55
C GLY A 90 -22.18 37.36 -27.27
N HIS A 91 -21.40 37.94 -26.36
CA HIS A 91 -20.13 37.36 -25.90
C HIS A 91 -20.35 36.33 -24.79
N SER A 92 -20.26 35.03 -25.11
CA SER A 92 -20.31 33.96 -24.10
C SER A 92 -18.95 33.77 -23.41
N SER A 93 -18.90 34.11 -22.12
CA SER A 93 -17.69 33.97 -21.28
C SER A 93 -17.74 32.69 -20.45
N VAL A 94 -16.58 32.05 -20.23
CA VAL A 94 -16.44 30.69 -19.66
C VAL A 94 -16.58 30.69 -18.11
N THR A 95 -17.26 31.68 -17.54
CA THR A 95 -17.38 31.89 -16.08
C THR A 95 -18.63 31.27 -15.46
N ASP A 96 -19.71 31.09 -16.23
CA ASP A 96 -21.02 30.77 -15.65
C ASP A 96 -21.17 29.30 -15.25
N LEU A 97 -20.35 28.41 -15.82
CA LEU A 97 -20.35 26.98 -15.47
C LEU A 97 -19.79 26.69 -14.06
N ALA A 98 -19.05 27.63 -13.47
CA ALA A 98 -18.46 27.48 -12.14
C ALA A 98 -19.45 27.81 -11.00
N ASN A 99 -20.36 28.76 -11.22
CA ASN A 99 -21.30 29.24 -10.20
C ASN A 99 -22.59 28.40 -10.09
N SER A 100 -22.92 27.62 -11.13
CA SER A 100 -24.11 26.75 -11.17
C SER A 100 -24.03 25.50 -10.26
N LEU A 101 -22.93 25.33 -9.49
CA LEU A 101 -22.72 24.21 -8.57
C LEU A 101 -22.66 24.61 -7.08
N THR A 102 -22.94 25.88 -6.76
CA THR A 102 -22.85 26.44 -5.40
C THR A 102 -24.12 27.15 -4.90
N GLY A 103 -25.21 27.11 -5.67
CA GLY A 103 -26.51 27.68 -5.28
C GLY A 103 -27.42 26.65 -4.60
N ASP A 104 -27.94 27.04 -3.44
CA ASP A 104 -29.14 26.53 -2.76
C ASP A 104 -29.23 25.04 -2.36
N MET A 105 -29.01 24.78 -1.07
CA MET A 105 -30.08 24.18 -0.26
C MET A 105 -30.05 24.69 1.19
N VAL A 106 -31.23 25.12 1.64
CA VAL A 106 -31.55 25.83 2.88
C VAL A 106 -31.23 25.06 4.17
N MET A 107 -30.86 25.82 5.21
CA MET A 107 -30.81 25.39 6.60
C MET A 107 -32.23 25.14 7.15
N LEU A 108 -32.44 24.00 7.82
CA LEU A 108 -33.57 23.81 8.76
C LEU A 108 -33.10 23.07 10.01
N SER A 109 -33.18 23.77 11.14
CA SER A 109 -33.11 23.32 12.54
C SER A 109 -33.57 24.52 13.39
N PRO A 110 -34.19 24.36 14.57
CA PRO A 110 -34.04 23.21 15.47
C PRO A 110 -35.35 22.53 15.90
N GLY A 111 -35.22 21.26 16.30
CA GLY A 111 -36.17 20.54 17.14
C GLY A 111 -35.38 19.67 18.10
N SER A 112 -35.52 19.94 19.40
CA SER A 112 -34.79 19.27 20.48
C SER A 112 -35.42 17.94 20.84
N GLU A 113 -34.60 16.92 21.08
CA GLU A 113 -34.70 16.01 22.21
C GLU A 113 -33.36 15.26 22.36
N ASP A 114 -33.01 14.90 23.59
CA ASP A 114 -31.68 14.45 24.00
C ASP A 114 -31.36 13.01 23.55
N ASP A 115 -30.08 12.67 23.39
CA ASP A 115 -29.38 11.61 24.16
C ASP A 115 -27.99 11.28 23.58
N ASP A 116 -27.03 11.07 24.48
CA ASP A 116 -25.68 10.48 24.38
C ASP A 116 -24.76 10.69 23.13
N GLY A 117 -23.62 11.34 23.41
CA GLY A 117 -22.54 11.57 22.43
C GLY A 117 -21.61 10.37 22.23
N GLU A 118 -21.69 9.74 21.06
CA GLU A 118 -20.69 8.77 20.62
C GLU A 118 -19.40 9.47 20.12
N GLY A 119 -18.41 9.55 21.01
CA GLY A 119 -17.03 9.88 20.61
C GLY A 119 -16.47 8.85 19.62
N PRO A 120 -15.35 9.13 18.93
CA PRO A 120 -14.82 8.23 17.90
C PRO A 120 -14.57 6.83 18.48
N ILE A 121 -15.28 5.84 17.94
CA ILE A 121 -15.26 4.44 18.37
C ILE A 121 -13.82 3.92 18.38
N SER A 122 -13.22 3.85 19.56
CA SER A 122 -11.90 3.25 19.74
C SER A 122 -12.08 1.73 19.63
N GLU A 123 -11.71 1.15 18.49
CA GLU A 123 -11.66 -0.31 18.32
C GLU A 123 -10.97 -0.96 19.53
N LYS A 124 -11.70 -1.82 20.26
CA LYS A 124 -11.12 -2.61 21.35
C LYS A 124 -10.27 -3.71 20.73
N LEU A 125 -8.95 -3.61 20.90
CA LEU A 125 -7.99 -4.56 20.35
C LEU A 125 -7.79 -5.81 21.24
N GLY A 126 -8.56 -5.93 22.32
CA GLY A 126 -8.42 -6.97 23.32
C GLY A 126 -7.25 -6.72 24.29
N ARG A 127 -6.92 -7.73 25.09
CA ARG A 127 -5.89 -7.64 26.12
C ARG A 127 -5.03 -8.90 26.21
N ILE A 128 -3.80 -8.73 26.69
CA ILE A 128 -2.82 -9.80 26.87
C ILE A 128 -2.45 -9.99 28.34
N GLN A 129 -2.34 -11.25 28.74
CA GLN A 129 -1.81 -11.69 30.03
C GLN A 129 -0.42 -12.30 29.85
N PHE A 130 0.53 -11.85 30.67
CA PHE A 130 1.88 -12.40 30.73
C PHE A 130 2.44 -12.24 32.14
N SER A 131 3.47 -13.00 32.48
CA SER A 131 4.27 -12.76 33.68
C SER A 131 5.73 -12.50 33.36
N ILE A 132 6.39 -11.77 34.24
CA ILE A 132 7.80 -11.41 34.13
C ILE A 132 8.46 -11.43 35.52
N GLY A 133 9.69 -11.91 35.59
CA GLY A 133 10.51 -11.90 36.79
C GLY A 133 11.97 -12.19 36.47
N TYR A 134 12.87 -11.86 37.38
CA TYR A 134 14.32 -12.00 37.22
C TYR A 134 14.89 -12.88 38.34
N SER A 135 15.65 -13.91 37.96
CA SER A 135 16.42 -14.72 38.90
C SER A 135 17.83 -14.17 39.03
N PHE A 136 18.16 -13.61 40.20
CA PHE A 136 19.51 -13.14 40.51
C PHE A 136 20.52 -14.29 40.59
N GLN A 137 20.10 -15.48 41.04
CA GLN A 137 20.95 -16.67 41.14
C GLN A 137 21.40 -17.18 39.76
N ASN A 138 20.48 -17.19 38.79
CA ASN A 138 20.75 -17.71 37.44
C ASN A 138 21.14 -16.60 36.45
N THR A 139 21.06 -15.33 36.85
CA THR A 139 21.20 -14.14 35.98
C THR A 139 20.26 -14.15 34.76
N THR A 140 19.01 -14.60 34.98
CA THR A 140 18.04 -14.85 33.90
C THR A 140 16.79 -14.00 34.06
N LEU A 141 16.41 -13.28 33.01
CA LEU A 141 15.08 -12.69 32.89
C LEU A 141 14.12 -13.73 32.28
N THR A 142 13.02 -14.00 32.98
CA THR A 142 11.96 -14.89 32.54
C THR A 142 10.75 -14.07 32.10
N VAL A 143 10.26 -14.31 30.88
CA VAL A 143 9.01 -13.75 30.35
C VAL A 143 8.09 -14.90 29.95
N LYS A 144 6.90 -15.01 30.54
CA LYS A 144 5.92 -16.04 30.21
C LYS A 144 4.67 -15.42 29.59
N VAL A 145 4.42 -15.70 28.33
CA VAL A 145 3.21 -15.26 27.61
C VAL A 145 2.10 -16.27 27.92
N LEU A 146 1.07 -15.83 28.66
CA LEU A 146 0.03 -16.71 29.18
C LEU A 146 -1.12 -16.85 28.17
N ARG A 147 -1.87 -15.78 27.94
CA ARG A 147 -3.06 -15.78 27.08
C ARG A 147 -3.45 -14.40 26.55
N GLY A 148 -4.21 -14.38 25.47
CA GLY A 148 -4.96 -13.22 25.00
C GLY A 148 -6.44 -13.36 25.32
N GLN A 149 -7.16 -12.24 25.38
CA GLN A 149 -8.62 -12.19 25.49
C GLN A 149 -9.19 -11.09 24.60
N GLU A 150 -10.39 -11.33 24.06
CA GLU A 150 -11.16 -10.36 23.28
C GLU A 150 -10.38 -9.77 22.09
N LEU A 151 -9.51 -10.58 21.45
CA LEU A 151 -8.78 -10.14 20.27
C LEU A 151 -9.76 -9.94 19.09
N PRO A 152 -9.60 -8.90 18.26
CA PRO A 152 -10.41 -8.70 17.08
C PRO A 152 -10.10 -9.76 16.01
N ALA A 153 -11.12 -10.18 15.26
CA ALA A 153 -10.94 -10.95 14.05
C ALA A 153 -10.31 -10.08 12.94
N LYS A 154 -9.24 -10.56 12.30
CA LYS A 154 -8.66 -9.94 11.10
C LYS A 154 -8.92 -10.77 9.83
N ASP A 155 -9.14 -12.08 9.95
CA ASP A 155 -9.57 -12.91 8.82
C ASP A 155 -11.02 -12.63 8.38
N PHE A 156 -11.28 -12.79 7.08
CA PHE A 156 -12.64 -12.96 6.52
C PHE A 156 -13.42 -14.15 7.12
N SER A 157 -12.76 -15.03 7.88
CA SER A 157 -13.38 -16.14 8.60
C SER A 157 -14.14 -15.73 9.86
N GLY A 158 -14.05 -14.46 10.28
CA GLY A 158 -14.58 -13.98 11.56
C GLY A 158 -13.75 -14.44 12.77
N THR A 159 -12.52 -14.88 12.55
CA THR A 159 -11.57 -15.28 13.60
C THR A 159 -10.17 -14.71 13.30
N SER A 160 -9.17 -15.16 14.06
CA SER A 160 -7.74 -14.90 13.81
C SER A 160 -6.93 -16.11 14.25
N ASP A 161 -5.73 -16.25 13.70
CA ASP A 161 -4.67 -17.20 14.05
C ASP A 161 -3.56 -16.50 14.89
N PRO A 162 -3.83 -15.96 16.10
CA PRO A 162 -2.88 -15.07 16.77
C PRO A 162 -1.60 -15.75 17.30
N PHE A 163 -0.52 -14.99 17.25
CA PHE A 163 0.77 -15.26 17.90
C PHE A 163 1.41 -13.96 18.42
N VAL A 164 2.39 -14.08 19.31
CA VAL A 164 3.05 -12.94 19.95
C VAL A 164 4.53 -12.91 19.61
N LYS A 165 5.03 -11.76 19.16
CA LYS A 165 6.46 -11.45 19.05
C LYS A 165 6.93 -10.72 20.30
N ILE A 166 8.10 -11.09 20.80
CA ILE A 166 8.70 -10.60 22.04
C ILE A 166 10.05 -9.97 21.72
N TYR A 167 10.28 -8.75 22.23
CA TYR A 167 11.51 -7.98 22.05
C TYR A 167 11.94 -7.33 23.36
N LEU A 168 13.26 -7.16 23.56
CA LEU A 168 13.85 -6.35 24.64
C LEU A 168 14.47 -5.08 24.05
N LEU A 169 13.61 -4.09 23.81
CA LEU A 169 14.00 -2.82 23.21
C LEU A 169 15.11 -2.13 24.03
N PRO A 170 16.09 -1.48 23.39
CA PRO A 170 16.11 -1.10 21.96
C PRO A 170 16.50 -2.21 20.96
N ASP A 171 16.80 -3.44 21.40
CA ASP A 171 17.10 -4.53 20.48
C ASP A 171 15.84 -4.96 19.70
N LYS A 172 15.89 -4.77 18.37
CA LYS A 172 14.86 -5.18 17.40
C LYS A 172 15.31 -6.35 16.52
N LYS A 173 16.55 -6.82 16.66
CA LYS A 173 17.14 -7.90 15.86
C LYS A 173 16.82 -9.26 16.48
N HIS A 174 17.00 -9.39 17.79
CA HIS A 174 16.71 -10.63 18.51
C HIS A 174 15.25 -10.63 18.97
N LYS A 175 14.41 -11.33 18.21
CA LYS A 175 12.99 -11.56 18.52
C LYS A 175 12.77 -13.00 18.95
N LEU A 176 11.83 -13.21 19.85
CA LEU A 176 11.26 -14.52 20.17
C LEU A 176 9.78 -14.52 19.76
N GLU A 177 9.22 -15.66 19.37
CA GLU A 177 7.85 -15.76 18.86
C GLU A 177 7.13 -16.94 19.53
N THR A 178 5.87 -16.77 19.92
CA THR A 178 5.03 -17.88 20.40
C THR A 178 4.55 -18.75 19.26
N LYS A 179 4.02 -19.93 19.57
CA LYS A 179 3.24 -20.72 18.61
C LYS A 179 1.97 -19.97 18.19
N VAL A 180 1.59 -20.18 16.94
CA VAL A 180 0.32 -19.73 16.34
C VAL A 180 -0.85 -20.53 16.93
N LYS A 181 -1.93 -19.84 17.31
CA LYS A 181 -3.16 -20.45 17.85
C LYS A 181 -4.30 -20.25 16.86
N ARG A 182 -4.57 -21.26 16.03
CA ARG A 182 -5.51 -21.09 14.92
C ARG A 182 -6.94 -20.80 15.37
N LYS A 183 -7.62 -19.90 14.64
CA LYS A 183 -9.04 -19.53 14.76
C LYS A 183 -9.50 -19.29 16.19
N ASN A 184 -8.73 -18.51 16.96
CA ASN A 184 -8.93 -18.36 18.39
C ASN A 184 -8.68 -16.92 18.87
N LEU A 185 -9.76 -16.20 19.17
CA LEU A 185 -9.74 -14.82 19.69
C LEU A 185 -9.42 -14.72 21.20
N ASN A 186 -9.36 -15.86 21.90
CA ASN A 186 -8.98 -15.97 23.30
C ASN A 186 -7.83 -17.00 23.47
N PRO A 187 -6.67 -16.79 22.82
CA PRO A 187 -5.63 -17.79 22.71
C PRO A 187 -4.92 -18.04 24.04
N HIS A 188 -4.70 -19.31 24.39
CA HIS A 188 -3.83 -19.70 25.51
C HIS A 188 -2.49 -20.20 24.97
N TRP A 189 -1.43 -19.42 25.15
CA TRP A 189 -0.06 -19.78 24.75
C TRP A 189 0.64 -20.58 25.85
N ASN A 190 0.72 -20.02 27.05
CA ASN A 190 1.46 -20.55 28.21
C ASN A 190 2.95 -20.81 27.95
N GLU A 191 3.56 -20.05 27.03
CA GLU A 191 4.94 -20.23 26.57
C GLU A 191 5.91 -19.36 27.39
N THR A 192 7.05 -19.92 27.77
CA THR A 192 8.05 -19.28 28.64
C THR A 192 9.34 -19.05 27.87
N PHE A 193 9.87 -17.84 27.97
CA PHE A 193 11.04 -17.36 27.26
C PHE A 193 12.07 -16.88 28.28
N LEU A 194 13.32 -17.31 28.10
CA LEU A 194 14.43 -17.04 29.00
C LEU A 194 15.47 -16.19 28.29
N PHE A 195 15.93 -15.13 28.97
CA PHE A 195 17.09 -14.33 28.56
C PHE A 195 18.17 -14.56 29.61
N GLU A 196 18.97 -15.60 29.39
CA GLU A 196 20.01 -16.08 30.29
C GLU A 196 21.28 -15.23 30.22
N GLY A 197 22.04 -15.19 31.32
CA GLY A 197 23.30 -14.44 31.40
C GLY A 197 23.14 -12.92 31.21
N PHE A 198 21.95 -12.37 31.48
CA PHE A 198 21.61 -10.97 31.17
C PHE A 198 21.63 -10.12 32.46
N PRO A 199 22.66 -9.28 32.71
CA PRO A 199 22.86 -8.64 34.00
C PRO A 199 21.73 -7.68 34.39
N TYR A 200 21.38 -7.64 35.68
CA TYR A 200 20.21 -6.90 36.19
C TYR A 200 20.21 -5.40 35.82
N GLU A 201 21.35 -4.71 35.90
CA GLU A 201 21.39 -3.29 35.50
C GLU A 201 21.08 -3.11 34.00
N LYS A 202 21.60 -3.99 33.14
CA LYS A 202 21.27 -4.00 31.70
C LYS A 202 19.82 -4.40 31.43
N VAL A 203 19.18 -5.18 32.31
CA VAL A 203 17.75 -5.49 32.24
C VAL A 203 16.92 -4.23 32.49
N ARG A 204 17.27 -3.42 33.50
CA ARG A 204 16.53 -2.19 33.85
C ARG A 204 16.53 -1.14 32.73
N GLU A 205 17.59 -1.10 31.92
CA GLU A 205 17.70 -0.27 30.72
C GLU A 205 16.74 -0.68 29.59
N ARG A 206 16.14 -1.88 29.63
CA ARG A 206 15.27 -2.40 28.56
C ARG A 206 13.81 -2.07 28.75
N THR A 207 13.10 -2.13 27.64
CA THR A 207 11.64 -2.16 27.59
C THR A 207 11.20 -3.48 27.00
N LEU A 208 10.45 -4.28 27.76
CA LEU A 208 9.76 -5.45 27.21
C LEU A 208 8.67 -4.95 26.26
N TYR A 209 8.72 -5.40 25.02
CA TYR A 209 7.75 -5.09 23.99
C TYR A 209 7.15 -6.39 23.46
N LEU A 210 5.83 -6.50 23.55
CA LEU A 210 5.04 -7.63 23.06
C LEU A 210 4.15 -7.12 21.93
N GLN A 211 4.21 -7.75 20.76
CA GLN A 211 3.33 -7.46 19.63
C GLN A 211 2.50 -8.70 19.32
N VAL A 212 1.17 -8.56 19.35
CA VAL A 212 0.24 -9.60 18.92
C VAL A 212 -0.09 -9.37 17.45
N LEU A 213 0.03 -10.41 16.63
CA LEU A 213 -0.31 -10.40 15.21
C LEU A 213 -1.15 -11.63 14.87
N ASP A 214 -1.99 -11.49 13.86
CA ASP A 214 -2.62 -12.58 13.15
C ASP A 214 -1.60 -13.29 12.24
N TYR A 215 -1.62 -14.61 12.14
CA TYR A 215 -0.75 -15.36 11.25
C TYR A 215 -1.42 -15.60 9.90
N ASP A 216 -0.78 -15.15 8.83
CA ASP A 216 -1.36 -15.25 7.49
C ASP A 216 -0.48 -16.11 6.57
N ARG A 217 -1.06 -17.15 5.95
CA ARG A 217 -0.28 -18.15 5.19
C ARG A 217 0.20 -17.63 3.84
N PHE A 218 -0.56 -16.72 3.22
CA PHE A 218 -0.33 -16.25 1.85
C PHE A 218 -0.20 -14.71 1.74
N SER A 219 -0.29 -14.01 2.88
CA SER A 219 -0.16 -12.57 3.01
C SER A 219 0.95 -12.21 4.00
N ARG A 220 0.96 -10.96 4.49
CA ARG A 220 1.74 -10.58 5.67
C ARG A 220 0.84 -10.72 6.90
N ASN A 221 1.44 -11.16 8.00
CA ASN A 221 0.79 -11.26 9.30
C ASN A 221 0.24 -9.90 9.74
N ASP A 222 -1.07 -9.80 9.96
CA ASP A 222 -1.74 -8.54 10.28
C ASP A 222 -1.53 -8.16 11.76
N PRO A 223 -1.08 -6.94 12.06
CA PRO A 223 -0.91 -6.48 13.43
C PRO A 223 -2.26 -6.35 14.14
N ILE A 224 -2.39 -6.99 15.31
CA ILE A 224 -3.56 -6.86 16.18
C ILE A 224 -3.34 -5.73 17.19
N GLY A 225 -2.22 -5.76 17.93
CA GLY A 225 -1.88 -4.70 18.88
C GLY A 225 -0.58 -4.95 19.64
N GLU A 226 -0.08 -3.92 20.32
CA GLU A 226 1.19 -3.93 21.04
C GLU A 226 1.03 -3.51 22.51
N VAL A 227 1.94 -4.00 23.37
CA VAL A 227 2.15 -3.47 24.73
C VAL A 227 3.65 -3.33 25.00
N SER A 228 4.02 -2.24 25.68
CA SER A 228 5.39 -1.94 26.09
C SER A 228 5.46 -1.63 27.58
N ILE A 229 6.45 -2.21 28.27
CA ILE A 229 6.72 -1.96 29.69
C ILE A 229 8.23 -1.72 29.90
N PRO A 230 8.63 -0.49 30.27
CA PRO A 230 9.98 -0.20 30.75
C PRO A 230 10.30 -1.02 32.00
N LEU A 231 11.37 -1.80 31.97
CA LEU A 231 11.70 -2.75 33.04
C LEU A 231 12.21 -2.06 34.30
N ASN A 232 12.76 -0.85 34.19
CA ASN A 232 13.06 0.02 35.35
C ASN A 232 11.83 0.39 36.20
N LYS A 233 10.60 0.27 35.68
CA LYS A 233 9.34 0.54 36.40
C LYS A 233 8.70 -0.72 36.98
N VAL A 234 9.36 -1.88 36.89
CA VAL A 234 8.86 -3.16 37.40
C VAL A 234 9.81 -3.72 38.44
N GLU A 235 9.29 -4.06 39.60
CA GLU A 235 10.01 -4.86 40.60
C GLU A 235 10.10 -6.32 40.12
N LEU A 236 11.25 -6.69 39.54
CA LEU A 236 11.45 -8.00 38.92
C LEU A 236 11.90 -9.10 39.90
N GLY A 237 12.19 -8.77 41.16
CA GLY A 237 12.68 -9.75 42.16
C GLY A 237 11.68 -10.85 42.54
N GLN A 238 10.43 -10.73 42.10
CA GLN A 238 9.41 -11.79 42.13
C GLN A 238 8.75 -11.87 40.75
N ILE A 239 8.25 -13.05 40.38
CA ILE A 239 7.48 -13.21 39.13
C ILE A 239 6.12 -12.52 39.31
N LYS A 240 5.94 -11.38 38.63
CA LYS A 240 4.67 -10.62 38.63
C LYS A 240 3.88 -10.91 37.36
N THR A 241 2.57 -11.13 37.50
CA THR A 241 1.65 -11.34 36.37
C THR A 241 0.89 -10.06 36.07
N PHE A 242 0.82 -9.68 34.80
CA PHE A 242 0.18 -8.46 34.32
C PHE A 242 -0.93 -8.79 33.32
N TRP A 243 -2.03 -8.04 33.41
CA TRP A 243 -2.93 -7.81 32.29
C TRP A 243 -2.61 -6.44 31.68
N LYS A 244 -2.61 -6.34 30.36
CA LYS A 244 -2.52 -5.09 29.62
C LYS A 244 -3.45 -5.09 28.42
N GLU A 245 -4.26 -4.05 28.31
CA GLU A 245 -5.00 -3.72 27.10
C GLU A 245 -4.02 -3.49 25.94
N LEU A 246 -4.29 -4.10 24.79
CA LEU A 246 -3.48 -3.94 23.59
C LEU A 246 -3.72 -2.55 22.99
N LYS A 247 -2.63 -1.87 22.63
CA LYS A 247 -2.68 -0.59 21.92
C LYS A 247 -2.51 -0.81 20.42
N PRO A 248 -3.00 0.09 19.56
CA PRO A 248 -2.75 0.00 18.11
C PRO A 248 -1.25 -0.09 17.83
N CYS A 249 -0.85 -1.05 16.99
CA CYS A 249 0.56 -1.20 16.62
C CYS A 249 1.11 0.08 15.97
N SER A 250 2.27 0.50 16.45
CA SER A 250 3.06 1.65 15.99
C SER A 250 3.64 1.46 14.57
N ASP A 251 3.41 0.30 13.94
CA ASP A 251 3.71 0.04 12.53
C ASP A 251 2.70 0.68 11.56
N GLY A 252 1.49 1.04 12.02
CA GLY A 252 0.47 1.75 11.23
C GLY A 252 0.51 3.28 11.39
N SER A 253 0.60 3.77 12.63
CA SER A 253 0.31 5.15 13.04
C SER A 253 1.49 6.14 13.03
N GLY A 254 2.72 5.65 12.83
CA GLY A 254 3.88 6.51 12.63
C GLY A 254 3.80 7.31 11.33
N ARG A 255 4.36 8.54 11.32
CA ARG A 255 4.42 9.40 10.13
C ARG A 255 5.17 8.67 9.00
N ARG A 256 4.45 8.25 7.95
CA ARG A 256 5.00 7.45 6.82
C ARG A 256 5.79 8.27 5.80
N GLY A 257 5.91 9.57 6.04
CA GLY A 257 6.48 10.58 5.15
C GLY A 257 5.41 11.51 4.59
N ASP A 258 5.86 12.59 3.94
CA ASP A 258 5.00 13.50 3.20
C ASP A 258 5.36 13.42 1.70
N LEU A 259 4.38 13.53 0.80
CA LEU A 259 4.58 13.65 -0.66
C LEU A 259 4.10 15.02 -1.14
N LEU A 260 4.94 15.73 -1.91
CA LEU A 260 4.58 16.97 -2.60
C LEU A 260 4.02 16.61 -3.97
N VAL A 261 2.73 16.90 -4.16
CA VAL A 261 1.99 16.67 -5.39
C VAL A 261 1.49 18.01 -5.91
N SER A 262 1.56 18.22 -7.22
CA SER A 262 0.85 19.30 -7.89
C SER A 262 -0.26 18.75 -8.79
N LEU A 263 -1.38 19.46 -8.81
CA LEU A 263 -2.54 19.20 -9.65
C LEU A 263 -2.79 20.41 -10.54
N CYS A 264 -3.24 20.17 -11.78
CA CYS A 264 -3.72 21.19 -12.69
C CYS A 264 -4.86 20.61 -13.52
N TYR A 265 -6.03 21.24 -13.52
CA TYR A 265 -7.17 20.85 -14.35
C TYR A 265 -7.33 21.81 -15.52
N ASN A 266 -7.35 21.28 -16.75
CA ASN A 266 -7.67 22.02 -17.95
C ASN A 266 -9.06 21.62 -18.47
N PRO A 267 -10.12 22.42 -18.24
CA PRO A 267 -11.48 22.07 -18.65
C PRO A 267 -11.64 22.02 -20.18
N THR A 268 -10.90 22.84 -20.93
CA THR A 268 -10.97 22.87 -22.40
C THR A 268 -10.42 21.58 -23.03
N ALA A 269 -9.39 20.99 -22.40
CA ALA A 269 -8.81 19.72 -22.84
C ALA A 269 -9.46 18.49 -22.18
N ASN A 270 -10.31 18.68 -21.16
CA ASN A 270 -10.77 17.62 -20.26
C ASN A 270 -9.61 16.82 -19.63
N THR A 271 -8.53 17.48 -19.22
CA THR A 271 -7.33 16.80 -18.70
C THR A 271 -7.01 17.26 -17.28
N ILE A 272 -6.74 16.31 -16.37
CA ILE A 272 -6.07 16.57 -15.09
C ILE A 272 -4.61 16.13 -15.20
N THR A 273 -3.67 17.04 -14.95
CA THR A 273 -2.24 16.73 -14.85
C THR A 273 -1.82 16.58 -13.40
N VAL A 274 -1.27 15.42 -13.05
CA VAL A 274 -0.73 15.09 -11.73
C VAL A 274 0.79 15.11 -11.78
N ASN A 275 1.40 16.09 -11.13
CA ASN A 275 2.85 16.24 -11.02
C ASN A 275 3.33 15.63 -9.69
N ILE A 276 4.11 14.55 -9.76
CA ILE A 276 4.77 13.94 -8.61
C ILE A 276 6.15 14.59 -8.46
N ILE A 277 6.26 15.54 -7.52
CA ILE A 277 7.44 16.41 -7.42
C ILE A 277 8.52 15.72 -6.57
N LYS A 278 8.27 15.55 -5.26
CA LYS A 278 9.24 14.94 -4.33
C LYS A 278 8.54 14.41 -3.08
N ALA A 279 9.16 13.45 -2.40
CA ALA A 279 8.75 13.03 -1.06
C ALA A 279 9.81 13.41 -0.02
N ARG A 280 9.42 13.40 1.26
CA ARG A 280 10.34 13.57 2.39
C ARG A 280 9.97 12.67 3.57
N ASN A 281 10.97 12.35 4.39
CA ASN A 281 10.81 11.57 5.62
C ASN A 281 10.06 10.25 5.41
N LEU A 282 10.26 9.58 4.26
CA LEU A 282 9.60 8.30 3.99
C LEU A 282 10.00 7.26 5.06
N LYS A 283 9.04 6.41 5.43
CA LYS A 283 9.30 5.26 6.31
C LYS A 283 10.21 4.27 5.58
N ALA A 284 11.36 3.96 6.16
CA ALA A 284 12.21 2.86 5.73
C ALA A 284 11.47 1.52 5.93
N MET A 285 11.35 0.74 4.86
CA MET A 285 10.78 -0.61 4.90
C MET A 285 11.87 -1.69 4.74
N ASP A 286 13.02 -1.36 4.13
CA ASP A 286 14.17 -2.27 4.07
C ASP A 286 14.76 -2.53 5.47
N ILE A 287 15.24 -3.76 5.67
CA ILE A 287 16.06 -4.16 6.83
C ILE A 287 17.34 -3.29 6.93
N GLY A 288 17.81 -2.72 5.82
CA GLY A 288 18.95 -1.80 5.76
C GLY A 288 18.68 -0.36 6.27
N GLY A 289 17.47 -0.05 6.74
CA GLY A 289 17.12 1.30 7.22
C GLY A 289 16.84 2.31 6.10
N THR A 290 16.56 1.83 4.89
CA THR A 290 16.23 2.64 3.70
C THR A 290 14.93 2.17 3.04
N SER A 291 14.63 2.73 1.88
CA SER A 291 13.65 2.25 0.92
C SER A 291 14.15 2.53 -0.51
N ASP A 292 13.67 1.78 -1.48
CA ASP A 292 13.77 2.01 -2.93
C ASP A 292 12.44 2.60 -3.46
N PRO A 293 12.06 3.86 -3.15
CA PRO A 293 10.72 4.36 -3.43
C PRO A 293 10.39 4.59 -4.91
N TYR A 294 9.15 4.28 -5.26
CA TYR A 294 8.50 4.69 -6.51
C TYR A 294 7.00 4.94 -6.26
N VAL A 295 6.39 5.81 -7.06
CA VAL A 295 4.99 6.22 -6.89
C VAL A 295 4.13 5.60 -8.01
N LYS A 296 2.97 5.05 -7.65
CA LYS A 296 1.91 4.65 -8.58
C LYS A 296 0.80 5.69 -8.50
N VAL A 297 0.28 6.12 -9.64
CA VAL A 297 -0.89 7.00 -9.73
C VAL A 297 -1.98 6.25 -10.48
N TRP A 298 -3.13 6.07 -9.83
CA TRP A 298 -4.31 5.45 -10.41
C TRP A 298 -5.41 6.47 -10.62
N LEU A 299 -5.98 6.50 -11.81
CA LEU A 299 -7.25 7.16 -12.08
C LEU A 299 -8.38 6.17 -11.79
N MET A 300 -9.31 6.57 -10.92
CA MET A 300 -10.53 5.83 -10.59
C MET A 300 -11.75 6.61 -11.10
N HIS A 301 -12.74 5.89 -11.64
CA HIS A 301 -14.09 6.40 -11.87
C HIS A 301 -15.06 5.48 -11.15
N LYS A 302 -15.78 6.03 -10.15
CA LYS A 302 -16.45 5.23 -9.12
C LYS A 302 -15.43 4.26 -8.52
N ASP A 303 -15.78 2.99 -8.40
CA ASP A 303 -14.91 1.93 -7.85
C ASP A 303 -14.03 1.25 -8.91
N LYS A 304 -14.11 1.67 -10.19
CA LYS A 304 -13.35 1.06 -11.29
C LYS A 304 -12.03 1.77 -11.52
N ARG A 305 -10.95 0.98 -11.64
CA ARG A 305 -9.62 1.44 -12.07
C ARG A 305 -9.65 1.71 -13.57
N VAL A 306 -9.44 2.96 -13.97
CA VAL A 306 -9.46 3.40 -15.37
C VAL A 306 -8.06 3.35 -15.97
N GLU A 307 -7.12 4.08 -15.36
CA GLU A 307 -5.74 4.19 -15.85
C GLU A 307 -4.73 4.10 -14.71
N LYS A 308 -3.49 3.70 -15.04
CA LYS A 308 -2.37 3.60 -14.09
C LYS A 308 -1.09 4.14 -14.70
N LYS A 309 -0.46 5.08 -14.00
CA LYS A 309 0.90 5.58 -14.29
C LYS A 309 1.83 5.26 -13.11
N LYS A 310 3.13 5.31 -13.32
CA LYS A 310 4.15 5.07 -12.30
C LYS A 310 5.39 5.91 -12.56
N THR A 311 6.08 6.30 -11.50
CA THR A 311 7.41 6.92 -11.58
C THR A 311 8.50 5.89 -11.83
N VAL A 312 9.72 6.37 -12.09
CA VAL A 312 10.95 5.60 -11.89
C VAL A 312 11.14 5.24 -10.41
N THR A 313 12.01 4.27 -10.14
CA THR A 313 12.41 3.86 -8.79
C THR A 313 13.71 4.54 -8.38
N MET A 314 13.66 5.33 -7.31
CA MET A 314 14.84 5.89 -6.66
C MET A 314 15.39 4.86 -5.68
N LYS A 315 16.69 4.58 -5.69
CA LYS A 315 17.28 3.55 -4.82
C LYS A 315 17.78 4.12 -3.50
N ARG A 316 17.54 3.41 -2.39
CA ARG A 316 18.03 3.67 -1.03
C ARG A 316 17.89 5.14 -0.61
N CYS A 317 16.69 5.69 -0.78
CA CYS A 317 16.42 7.12 -0.61
C CYS A 317 15.10 7.34 0.16
N LEU A 318 15.15 8.10 1.25
CA LEU A 318 13.95 8.46 2.03
C LEU A 318 13.40 9.87 1.72
N ASN A 319 14.09 10.62 0.84
CA ASN A 319 13.72 11.96 0.39
C ASN A 319 13.82 12.09 -1.15
N PRO A 320 13.15 11.21 -1.92
CA PRO A 320 13.29 11.17 -3.39
C PRO A 320 12.71 12.42 -4.07
N VAL A 321 13.37 12.87 -5.13
CA VAL A 321 12.86 13.90 -6.06
C VAL A 321 12.56 13.21 -7.39
N PHE A 322 11.29 13.21 -7.80
CA PHE A 322 10.82 12.52 -9.01
C PHE A 322 10.68 13.50 -10.20
N ASN A 323 9.99 14.63 -9.98
CA ASN A 323 9.66 15.62 -11.02
C ASN A 323 8.99 15.01 -12.27
N GLU A 324 8.09 14.04 -12.08
CA GLU A 324 7.37 13.36 -13.18
C GLU A 324 5.92 13.88 -13.29
N SER A 325 5.46 14.13 -14.52
CA SER A 325 4.13 14.66 -14.82
C SER A 325 3.25 13.64 -15.53
N PHE A 326 2.04 13.44 -15.03
CA PHE A 326 1.10 12.44 -15.52
C PHE A 326 -0.23 13.10 -15.92
N PRO A 327 -0.48 13.37 -17.22
CA PRO A 327 -1.79 13.80 -17.71
C PRO A 327 -2.79 12.64 -17.67
N PHE A 328 -4.04 12.91 -17.33
CA PHE A 328 -5.15 11.96 -17.33
C PHE A 328 -6.38 12.61 -17.97
N ASP A 329 -7.01 11.90 -18.90
CA ASP A 329 -8.22 12.38 -19.57
C ASP A 329 -9.44 12.12 -18.67
N VAL A 330 -10.06 13.20 -18.21
CA VAL A 330 -11.17 13.23 -17.25
C VAL A 330 -12.24 14.18 -17.78
N PRO A 331 -13.24 13.67 -18.54
CA PRO A 331 -14.39 14.45 -18.99
C PRO A 331 -15.11 15.16 -17.85
N ALA A 332 -15.54 16.41 -18.07
CA ALA A 332 -16.19 17.22 -17.04
C ALA A 332 -17.38 16.53 -16.34
N HIS A 333 -18.15 15.68 -17.05
CA HIS A 333 -19.29 14.97 -16.49
C HIS A 333 -18.93 13.82 -15.52
N VAL A 334 -17.73 13.22 -15.61
CA VAL A 334 -17.25 12.19 -14.66
C VAL A 334 -16.42 12.78 -13.51
N LEU A 335 -16.07 14.07 -13.58
CA LEU A 335 -15.17 14.74 -12.63
C LEU A 335 -15.64 14.67 -11.17
N ARG A 336 -16.96 14.68 -10.92
CA ARG A 336 -17.56 14.54 -9.58
C ARG A 336 -17.38 13.13 -8.99
N GLU A 337 -17.28 12.12 -9.84
CA GLU A 337 -17.14 10.70 -9.49
C GLU A 337 -15.71 10.16 -9.68
N THR A 338 -14.78 11.06 -10.03
CA THR A 338 -13.36 10.75 -10.24
C THR A 338 -12.61 10.76 -8.91
N THR A 339 -11.70 9.81 -8.72
CA THR A 339 -10.74 9.80 -7.61
C THR A 339 -9.36 9.47 -8.12
N ILE A 340 -8.35 10.24 -7.71
CA ILE A 340 -6.95 9.93 -8.02
C ILE A 340 -6.32 9.30 -6.77
N ILE A 341 -5.89 8.04 -6.89
CA ILE A 341 -5.21 7.32 -5.81
C ILE A 341 -3.72 7.31 -6.10
N ILE A 342 -2.95 7.99 -5.26
CA ILE A 342 -1.50 8.02 -5.31
C ILE A 342 -0.97 7.05 -4.25
N THR A 343 -0.07 6.15 -4.62
CA THR A 343 0.52 5.14 -3.71
C THR A 343 2.03 5.18 -3.81
N VAL A 344 2.69 5.56 -2.73
CA VAL A 344 4.15 5.45 -2.57
C VAL A 344 4.48 4.02 -2.16
N MET A 345 5.34 3.39 -2.93
CA MET A 345 5.72 1.99 -2.82
C MET A 345 7.23 1.88 -2.59
N ASP A 346 7.66 0.90 -1.81
CA ASP A 346 9.03 0.39 -1.82
C ASP A 346 9.20 -0.69 -2.91
N LYS A 347 10.42 -0.87 -3.41
CA LYS A 347 10.76 -1.85 -4.45
C LYS A 347 11.79 -2.86 -3.97
N ASP A 348 11.32 -3.84 -3.22
CA ASP A 348 12.07 -5.00 -2.80
C ASP A 348 12.66 -5.77 -4.01
N ARG A 349 13.89 -6.30 -3.85
CA ARG A 349 14.55 -7.11 -4.89
C ARG A 349 14.19 -8.60 -4.84
N LEU A 350 13.80 -9.11 -3.67
CA LEU A 350 13.61 -10.54 -3.38
C LEU A 350 12.25 -10.86 -2.71
N SER A 351 11.46 -9.84 -2.41
CA SER A 351 10.14 -9.95 -1.77
C SER A 351 9.09 -9.14 -2.53
N ARG A 352 7.84 -9.17 -2.07
CA ARG A 352 6.74 -8.41 -2.66
C ARG A 352 6.84 -6.95 -2.19
N ASN A 353 7.15 -6.04 -3.13
CA ASN A 353 7.11 -4.58 -3.01
C ASN A 353 6.10 -4.03 -1.98
N ASP A 354 6.59 -3.22 -1.05
CA ASP A 354 5.81 -2.69 0.07
C ASP A 354 5.06 -1.38 -0.18
N VAL A 355 3.93 -1.21 0.50
CA VAL A 355 3.22 0.08 0.52
C VAL A 355 3.80 0.93 1.66
N ILE A 356 4.49 2.01 1.30
CA ILE A 356 4.94 3.03 2.25
C ILE A 356 3.71 3.86 2.69
N GLY A 357 2.88 4.26 1.73
CA GLY A 357 1.56 4.82 2.03
C GLY A 357 0.79 5.34 0.82
N LYS A 358 -0.41 5.86 1.07
CA LYS A 358 -1.39 6.29 0.07
C LYS A 358 -1.91 7.70 0.34
N ILE A 359 -2.38 8.35 -0.74
CA ILE A 359 -3.13 9.60 -0.75
C ILE A 359 -4.32 9.41 -1.67
N TYR A 360 -5.48 9.91 -1.27
CA TYR A 360 -6.73 9.84 -2.03
C TYR A 360 -7.14 11.27 -2.35
N LEU A 361 -7.29 11.62 -3.62
CA LEU A 361 -7.64 12.96 -4.08
C LEU A 361 -9.00 12.90 -4.77
N SER A 362 -10.04 13.33 -4.06
CA SER A 362 -11.43 13.44 -4.53
C SER A 362 -12.28 14.27 -3.56
N TRP A 363 -13.52 14.53 -3.95
CA TRP A 363 -14.54 15.18 -3.13
C TRP A 363 -14.90 14.47 -1.81
N LYS A 364 -14.59 13.17 -1.67
CA LYS A 364 -14.91 12.34 -0.49
C LYS A 364 -13.67 11.96 0.33
N SER A 365 -12.56 12.66 0.13
CA SER A 365 -11.27 12.38 0.79
C SER A 365 -11.13 13.16 2.12
N GLY A 366 -9.96 13.09 2.77
CA GLY A 366 -9.70 13.85 3.99
C GLY A 366 -9.66 15.38 3.77
N PRO A 367 -9.70 16.20 4.84
CA PRO A 367 -9.83 17.66 4.71
C PRO A 367 -8.72 18.33 3.87
N GLY A 368 -7.46 17.89 4.04
CA GLY A 368 -6.33 18.41 3.27
C GLY A 368 -6.39 18.00 1.80
N GLU A 369 -6.85 16.78 1.52
CA GLU A 369 -7.01 16.27 0.15
C GLU A 369 -8.19 16.91 -0.59
N VAL A 370 -9.33 17.07 0.08
CA VAL A 370 -10.50 17.79 -0.46
C VAL A 370 -10.17 19.25 -0.71
N LYS A 371 -9.38 19.90 0.17
CA LYS A 371 -8.88 21.25 -0.07
C LYS A 371 -8.06 21.32 -1.36
N HIS A 372 -7.07 20.44 -1.54
CA HIS A 372 -6.23 20.44 -2.74
C HIS A 372 -7.05 20.21 -4.02
N TRP A 373 -8.05 19.32 -3.94
CA TRP A 373 -8.98 19.05 -5.04
C TRP A 373 -9.88 20.26 -5.37
N LYS A 374 -10.40 20.96 -4.35
CA LYS A 374 -11.14 22.22 -4.52
C LYS A 374 -10.27 23.32 -5.13
N ASP A 375 -9.05 23.52 -4.62
CA ASP A 375 -8.13 24.55 -5.09
C ASP A 375 -7.72 24.31 -6.56
N MET A 376 -7.53 23.05 -6.99
CA MET A 376 -7.31 22.67 -8.39
C MET A 376 -8.46 23.10 -9.31
N LEU A 377 -9.71 22.94 -8.87
CA LEU A 377 -10.89 23.22 -9.69
C LEU A 377 -11.27 24.71 -9.68
N ALA A 378 -11.06 25.40 -8.57
CA ALA A 378 -11.23 26.84 -8.45
C ALA A 378 -10.19 27.64 -9.26
N ARG A 379 -9.06 27.02 -9.63
CA ARG A 379 -7.95 27.65 -10.37
C ARG A 379 -7.61 26.87 -11.65
N PRO A 380 -8.53 26.82 -12.63
CA PRO A 380 -8.31 26.07 -13.87
C PRO A 380 -7.05 26.54 -14.60
N ARG A 381 -6.36 25.60 -15.25
CA ARG A 381 -5.08 25.79 -15.97
C ARG A 381 -3.92 26.28 -15.10
N THR A 382 -4.08 26.32 -13.77
CA THR A 382 -3.03 26.70 -12.82
C THR A 382 -2.51 25.48 -12.06
N ASN A 383 -1.19 25.35 -11.92
CA ASN A 383 -0.58 24.32 -11.08
C ASN A 383 -0.76 24.68 -9.60
N VAL A 384 -1.57 23.90 -8.87
CA VAL A 384 -1.70 23.98 -7.41
C VAL A 384 -0.83 22.89 -6.79
N ALA A 385 0.14 23.25 -5.96
CA ALA A 385 1.06 22.31 -5.30
C ALA A 385 0.77 22.22 -3.78
N GLN A 386 0.67 21.00 -3.25
CA GLN A 386 0.41 20.77 -1.82
C GLN A 386 1.16 19.53 -1.30
N TRP A 387 1.65 19.62 -0.06
CA TRP A 387 2.14 18.47 0.69
C TRP A 387 0.99 17.66 1.26
N HIS A 388 1.09 16.33 1.16
CA HIS A 388 0.15 15.38 1.74
C HIS A 388 0.89 14.37 2.61
N ALA A 389 0.40 14.14 3.83
CA ALA A 389 0.93 13.09 4.70
C ALA A 389 0.47 11.71 4.19
N LEU A 390 1.40 10.75 4.14
CA LEU A 390 1.11 9.40 3.67
C LEU A 390 0.32 8.59 4.72
N LYS A 391 -0.81 8.03 4.31
CA LYS A 391 -1.68 7.14 5.11
C LYS A 391 -1.38 5.67 4.79
N ALA A 392 -1.75 4.72 5.65
CA ALA A 392 -1.46 3.29 5.45
C ALA A 392 -2.19 2.68 4.22
#